data_AF-A0A103RSV2-F1
#
_entry.id   AF-A0A103RSV2-F1
#
_cell.length_a   1.000
_cell.length_b   1.000
_cell.length_c   1.000
_cell.angle_alpha   90.00
_cell.angle_beta   90.00
_cell.angle_gamma   90.00
#
_symmetry.space_group_name_H-M   'P 1'
#
loop_
_entity.id
_entity.type
_entity.pdbx_description
1 polymer ?
#
loop_
_entity_poly.entity_id
_entity_poly.type
_entity_poly.pdbx_seq_one_letter_code
_entity_poly.pdbx_strand_id
1 'polypeptide(L)'
;MTHSLRVIFAGTPEFAAAALAAIHEAGFPVPLVLTQPDRPAGRGMKLQASAVKRYAVEHGMPVAQPPSLRRAGKYPAEAADAIELLRATPHDVMVVAAYGLLLPQEVLDIPRHGCINIHASLLPRWRGAAPIHRAIEAGDAQTGVTLMQMDAGLDTGAMLHDARVAIAPDDTTATLHDRLAAEGARLIVDALAQLERTGSLPATPQPADGVTYAEKIGKHEAALDWREPADVLARRVRAFDPFPGGVATLDGAALKLWAAAPVDARGDAAPGTIVDAGPDGVIVACGSGALCVTQLQKPGGKRLPAREFLAGAPLAAGQRFTLPDAS
;
A
#
# COMPACT_ATOMS: atom_id res chain seq x y z
N MET A 1 4.94 30.74 7.23
CA MET A 1 5.67 31.53 6.20
C MET A 1 5.13 31.06 4.86
N THR A 2 4.87 31.95 3.90
CA THR A 2 4.36 31.53 2.59
C THR A 2 5.53 31.18 1.68
N HIS A 3 5.62 29.93 1.26
CA HIS A 3 6.62 29.48 0.29
C HIS A 3 6.29 30.04 -1.11
N SER A 4 7.31 30.20 -1.94
CA SER A 4 7.24 30.63 -3.34
C SER A 4 7.20 29.46 -4.33
N LEU A 5 7.76 28.30 -3.94
CA LEU A 5 7.75 27.07 -4.75
C LEU A 5 6.34 26.49 -4.85
N ARG A 6 5.79 26.38 -6.06
CA ARG A 6 4.43 25.91 -6.32
C ARG A 6 4.43 24.42 -6.68
N VAL A 7 3.56 23.66 -6.03
CA VAL A 7 3.51 22.20 -6.10
C VAL A 7 2.23 21.73 -6.75
N ILE A 8 2.32 21.07 -7.91
CA ILE A 8 1.22 20.22 -8.37
C ILE A 8 1.27 18.92 -7.57
N PHE A 9 0.15 18.49 -7.02
CA PHE A 9 0.08 17.23 -6.30
C PHE A 9 -0.72 16.20 -7.09
N ALA A 10 -0.24 14.97 -7.21
CA ALA A 10 -0.96 13.86 -7.82
C ALA A 10 -1.00 12.63 -6.92
N GLY A 11 -2.19 12.23 -6.49
CA GLY A 11 -2.36 11.08 -5.62
C GLY A 11 -3.82 10.70 -5.43
N THR A 12 -4.07 9.55 -4.81
CA THR A 12 -5.45 9.04 -4.62
C THR A 12 -5.77 8.59 -3.19
N PRO A 13 -5.05 7.61 -2.60
CA PRO A 13 -5.45 7.02 -1.32
C PRO A 13 -5.03 7.88 -0.12
N GLU A 14 -5.36 7.41 1.08
CA GLU A 14 -5.03 8.02 2.37
C GLU A 14 -3.53 8.31 2.52
N PHE A 15 -2.65 7.40 2.05
CA PHE A 15 -1.20 7.63 2.00
C PHE A 15 -0.84 8.97 1.35
N ALA A 16 -1.45 9.23 0.18
CA ALA A 16 -1.18 10.43 -0.59
C ALA A 16 -1.85 11.67 0.02
N ALA A 17 -3.03 11.50 0.62
CA ALA A 17 -3.69 12.59 1.32
C ALA A 17 -2.85 13.12 2.49
N ALA A 18 -2.13 12.25 3.22
CA ALA A 18 -1.20 12.67 4.27
C ALA A 18 -0.07 13.56 3.72
N ALA A 19 0.50 13.20 2.58
CA ALA A 19 1.54 14.01 1.94
C ALA A 19 1.01 15.36 1.43
N LEU A 20 -0.17 15.37 0.77
CA LEU A 20 -0.81 16.62 0.34
C LEU A 20 -1.08 17.54 1.54
N ALA A 21 -1.59 16.99 2.64
CA ALA A 21 -1.89 17.76 3.84
C ALA A 21 -0.62 18.40 4.42
N ALA A 22 0.45 17.63 4.58
CA ALA A 22 1.70 18.16 5.10
C ALA A 22 2.31 19.25 4.21
N ILE A 23 2.28 19.08 2.88
CA ILE A 23 2.75 20.09 1.92
C ILE A 23 1.94 21.39 2.06
N HIS A 24 0.62 21.27 2.13
CA HIS A 24 -0.27 22.42 2.28
C HIS A 24 -0.09 23.13 3.63
N GLU A 25 -0.06 22.37 4.73
CA GLU A 25 0.11 22.89 6.10
C GLU A 25 1.48 23.54 6.32
N ALA A 26 2.52 23.05 5.64
CA ALA A 26 3.83 23.70 5.60
C ALA A 26 3.80 25.06 4.87
N GLY A 27 2.74 25.37 4.13
CA GLY A 27 2.53 26.65 3.46
C GLY A 27 3.01 26.70 2.01
N PHE A 28 3.24 25.55 1.37
CA PHE A 28 3.49 25.48 -0.08
C PHE A 28 2.20 25.73 -0.87
N PRO A 29 2.21 26.63 -1.87
CA PRO A 29 1.09 26.78 -2.78
C PRO A 29 0.82 25.50 -3.58
N VAL A 30 -0.42 25.02 -3.54
CA VAL A 30 -0.88 23.86 -4.32
C VAL A 30 -1.93 24.30 -5.35
N PRO A 31 -1.52 24.79 -6.54
CA PRO A 31 -2.44 25.36 -7.52
C PRO A 31 -3.31 24.33 -8.23
N LEU A 32 -2.94 23.04 -8.21
CA LEU A 32 -3.71 21.97 -8.81
C LEU A 32 -3.44 20.63 -8.12
N VAL A 33 -4.51 19.90 -7.84
CA VAL A 33 -4.48 18.53 -7.34
C VAL A 33 -5.05 17.58 -8.39
N LEU A 34 -4.27 16.58 -8.77
CA LEU A 34 -4.68 15.47 -9.62
C LEU A 34 -5.01 14.23 -8.78
N THR A 35 -6.14 13.59 -9.07
CA THR A 35 -6.54 12.33 -8.43
C THR A 35 -7.30 11.46 -9.42
N GLN A 36 -7.37 10.15 -9.17
CA GLN A 36 -8.24 9.26 -9.96
C GLN A 36 -9.70 9.75 -9.97
N PRO A 37 -10.45 9.50 -11.06
CA PRO A 37 -11.90 9.65 -11.10
C PRO A 37 -12.59 8.92 -9.93
N ASP A 38 -13.69 9.47 -9.45
CA ASP A 38 -14.50 8.85 -8.40
C ASP A 38 -14.95 7.46 -8.87
N ARG A 39 -14.84 6.46 -8.00
CA ARG A 39 -15.22 5.08 -8.32
C ARG A 39 -16.30 4.60 -7.37
N PRO A 40 -17.21 3.73 -7.83
CA PRO A 40 -18.13 3.01 -6.96
C PRO A 40 -17.36 2.21 -5.91
N ALA A 41 -17.68 2.40 -4.63
CA ALA A 41 -17.02 1.69 -3.54
C ALA A 41 -18.01 1.34 -2.40
N GLY A 42 -17.64 0.33 -1.61
CA GLY A 42 -18.41 -0.11 -0.44
C GLY A 42 -19.75 -0.79 -0.78
N ARG A 43 -20.57 -1.02 0.27
CA ARG A 43 -21.91 -1.56 0.11
C ARG A 43 -22.84 -0.52 -0.52
N GLY A 44 -23.52 -0.88 -1.60
CA GLY A 44 -24.41 0.02 -2.35
C GLY A 44 -23.74 0.78 -3.49
N MET A 45 -22.43 0.58 -3.74
CA MET A 45 -21.72 1.04 -4.94
C MET A 45 -21.90 2.53 -5.27
N LYS A 46 -22.06 3.38 -4.24
CA LYS A 46 -22.11 4.83 -4.42
C LYS A 46 -20.73 5.33 -4.86
N LEU A 47 -20.71 6.33 -5.73
CA LEU A 47 -19.47 7.02 -6.08
C LEU A 47 -18.87 7.61 -4.81
N GLN A 48 -17.61 7.27 -4.54
CA GLN A 48 -16.85 7.83 -3.43
C GLN A 48 -15.67 8.64 -3.97
N ALA A 49 -15.56 9.87 -3.47
CA ALA A 49 -14.40 10.70 -3.69
C ALA A 49 -13.17 10.07 -3.02
N SER A 50 -12.01 10.20 -3.67
CA SER A 50 -10.74 9.75 -3.10
C SER A 50 -10.37 10.56 -1.85
N ALA A 51 -9.46 10.04 -1.03
CA ALA A 51 -8.98 10.76 0.17
C ALA A 51 -8.32 12.09 -0.21
N VAL A 52 -7.53 12.10 -1.29
CA VAL A 52 -6.90 13.31 -1.84
C VAL A 52 -7.94 14.32 -2.33
N LYS A 53 -8.97 13.88 -3.06
CA LYS A 53 -10.06 14.76 -3.52
C LYS A 53 -10.79 15.43 -2.34
N ARG A 54 -11.12 14.64 -1.31
CA ARG A 54 -11.82 15.16 -0.13
C ARG A 54 -11.02 16.28 0.53
N TYR A 55 -9.73 16.03 0.81
CA TYR A 55 -8.86 17.02 1.42
C TYR A 55 -8.73 18.29 0.55
N ALA A 56 -8.49 18.13 -0.75
CA ALA A 56 -8.34 19.24 -1.68
C ALA A 56 -9.59 20.13 -1.73
N VAL A 57 -10.78 19.53 -1.87
CA VAL A 57 -12.05 20.27 -1.92
C VAL A 57 -12.33 20.99 -0.59
N GLU A 58 -12.09 20.33 0.55
CA GLU A 58 -12.27 20.92 1.88
C GLU A 58 -11.42 22.19 2.08
N HIS A 59 -10.24 22.24 1.47
CA HIS A 59 -9.30 23.36 1.55
C HIS A 59 -9.35 24.30 0.32
N GLY A 60 -10.36 24.17 -0.54
CA GLY A 60 -10.57 25.06 -1.68
C GLY A 60 -9.53 24.93 -2.81
N MET A 61 -8.82 23.81 -2.89
CA MET A 61 -7.83 23.55 -3.93
C MET A 61 -8.50 23.10 -5.24
N PRO A 62 -8.05 23.58 -6.40
CA PRO A 62 -8.51 23.08 -7.70
C PRO A 62 -8.18 21.58 -7.87
N VAL A 63 -9.16 20.80 -8.32
CA VAL A 63 -9.03 19.36 -8.55
C VAL A 63 -9.28 19.02 -10.02
N ALA A 64 -8.42 18.19 -10.60
CA ALA A 64 -8.66 17.54 -11.89
C ALA A 64 -8.60 16.01 -11.75
N GLN A 65 -9.48 15.32 -12.48
CA GLN A 65 -9.64 13.86 -12.42
C GLN A 65 -9.57 13.21 -13.80
N PRO A 66 -8.45 13.34 -14.53
CA PRO A 66 -8.34 12.71 -15.83
C PRO A 66 -8.36 11.17 -15.69
N PRO A 67 -9.02 10.44 -16.59
CA PRO A 67 -8.95 8.98 -16.61
C PRO A 67 -7.60 8.46 -17.17
N SER A 68 -6.82 9.31 -17.83
CA SER A 68 -5.52 9.02 -18.42
C SER A 68 -4.72 10.30 -18.60
N LEU A 69 -3.39 10.22 -18.53
CA LEU A 69 -2.47 11.27 -19.00
C LEU A 69 -1.79 10.90 -20.32
N ARG A 70 -2.09 9.72 -20.89
CA ARG A 70 -1.51 9.26 -22.15
C ARG A 70 -2.43 9.63 -23.31
N ARG A 71 -1.91 10.42 -24.26
CA ARG A 71 -2.56 10.69 -25.56
C ARG A 71 -2.64 9.44 -26.43
N ALA A 72 -1.67 8.53 -26.30
CA ALA A 72 -1.75 7.19 -26.88
C ALA A 72 -2.54 6.27 -25.94
N GLY A 73 -3.85 6.16 -26.13
CA GLY A 73 -4.69 5.29 -25.30
C GLY A 73 -6.19 5.45 -25.52
N LYS A 74 -6.96 4.95 -24.55
CA LYS A 74 -8.43 4.93 -24.57
C LYS A 74 -9.09 6.31 -24.41
N TYR A 75 -8.37 7.26 -23.80
CA TYR A 75 -8.88 8.59 -23.43
C TYR A 75 -7.94 9.70 -23.92
N PRO A 76 -7.76 9.84 -25.25
CA PRO A 76 -6.76 10.75 -25.80
C PRO A 76 -7.13 12.24 -25.64
N ALA A 77 -8.42 12.57 -25.74
CA ALA A 77 -8.90 13.94 -25.60
C ALA A 77 -8.81 14.42 -24.15
N GLU A 78 -9.24 13.59 -23.19
CA GLU A 78 -9.15 13.90 -21.76
C GLU A 78 -7.70 13.99 -21.29
N ALA A 79 -6.82 13.17 -21.85
CA ALA A 79 -5.38 13.30 -21.62
C ALA A 79 -4.83 14.61 -22.16
N ALA A 80 -5.23 15.03 -23.37
CA ALA A 80 -4.84 16.31 -23.95
C ALA A 80 -5.28 17.48 -23.07
N ASP A 81 -6.55 17.52 -22.67
CA ASP A 81 -7.11 18.59 -21.82
C ASP A 81 -6.38 18.67 -20.48
N ALA A 82 -6.08 17.53 -19.86
CA ALA A 82 -5.33 17.49 -18.61
C ALA A 82 -3.89 17.98 -18.76
N ILE A 83 -3.23 17.67 -19.87
CA ILE A 83 -1.87 18.16 -20.15
C ILE A 83 -1.89 19.67 -20.41
N GLU A 84 -2.84 20.19 -21.18
CA GLU A 84 -2.96 21.64 -21.40
C GLU A 84 -3.26 22.37 -20.08
N LEU A 85 -4.10 21.80 -19.22
CA LEU A 85 -4.33 22.32 -17.87
C LEU A 85 -3.05 22.35 -17.05
N LEU A 86 -2.24 21.28 -17.08
CA LEU A 86 -0.94 21.25 -16.41
C LEU A 86 -0.01 22.36 -16.91
N ARG A 87 0.07 22.56 -18.24
CA ARG A 87 0.89 23.62 -18.86
C ARG A 87 0.42 25.03 -18.52
N ALA A 88 -0.89 25.23 -18.46
CA ALA A 88 -1.50 26.52 -18.13
C ALA A 88 -1.43 26.86 -16.64
N THR A 89 -1.31 25.85 -15.78
CA THR A 89 -1.21 26.02 -14.32
C THR A 89 0.21 26.41 -13.94
N PRO A 90 0.47 27.57 -13.31
CA PRO A 90 1.82 27.93 -12.89
C PRO A 90 2.32 27.02 -11.77
N HIS A 91 3.39 26.27 -12.00
CA HIS A 91 3.99 25.36 -11.02
C HIS A 91 5.49 25.19 -11.24
N ASP A 92 6.19 24.67 -10.25
CA ASP A 92 7.65 24.49 -10.30
C ASP A 92 8.05 23.01 -10.21
N VAL A 93 7.27 22.22 -9.47
CA VAL A 93 7.48 20.78 -9.26
C VAL A 93 6.14 20.05 -9.19
N MET A 94 6.15 18.76 -9.53
CA MET A 94 5.02 17.86 -9.31
C MET A 94 5.39 16.81 -8.27
N VAL A 95 4.59 16.67 -7.22
CA VAL A 95 4.72 15.59 -6.23
C VAL A 95 3.69 14.51 -6.53
N VAL A 96 4.14 13.27 -6.61
CA VAL A 96 3.33 12.10 -6.92
C VAL A 96 3.38 11.12 -5.75
N ALA A 97 2.22 10.61 -5.34
CA ALA A 97 2.13 9.57 -4.33
C ALA A 97 0.92 8.68 -4.63
N ALA A 98 1.15 7.39 -4.87
CA ALA A 98 0.09 6.40 -5.10
C ALA A 98 -1.04 6.88 -6.06
N TYR A 99 -0.66 7.51 -7.18
CA TYR A 99 -1.60 8.14 -8.11
C TYR A 99 -2.33 7.13 -9.02
N GLY A 100 -1.66 6.05 -9.41
CA GLY A 100 -2.24 4.95 -10.19
C GLY A 100 -2.46 5.23 -11.68
N LEU A 101 -2.06 6.40 -12.20
CA LEU A 101 -1.89 6.63 -13.63
C LEU A 101 -0.41 6.65 -14.00
N LEU A 102 -0.10 6.19 -15.20
CA LEU A 102 1.22 6.35 -15.79
C LEU A 102 1.40 7.81 -16.25
N LEU A 103 2.52 8.42 -15.88
CA LEU A 103 2.93 9.73 -16.39
C LEU A 103 3.79 9.50 -17.64
N PRO A 104 3.33 9.90 -18.84
CA PRO A 104 4.19 9.85 -20.02
C PRO A 104 5.31 10.90 -19.93
N GLN A 105 6.37 10.72 -20.72
CA GLN A 105 7.51 11.65 -20.76
C GLN A 105 7.08 13.11 -20.95
N GLU A 106 6.10 13.37 -21.83
CA GLU A 106 5.52 14.70 -22.06
C GLU A 106 5.07 15.39 -20.77
N VAL A 107 4.54 14.63 -19.80
CA VAL A 107 4.10 15.14 -18.49
C VAL A 107 5.28 15.30 -17.53
N LEU A 108 6.21 14.33 -17.53
CA LEU A 108 7.42 14.37 -16.67
C LEU A 108 8.27 15.61 -16.95
N ASP A 109 8.27 16.08 -18.20
CA ASP A 109 9.05 17.24 -18.66
C ASP A 109 8.37 18.60 -18.43
N ILE A 110 7.11 18.64 -17.97
CA ILE A 110 6.38 19.91 -17.77
C ILE A 110 6.94 20.71 -16.59
N PRO A 111 7.08 20.15 -15.38
CA PRO A 111 7.56 20.91 -14.23
C PRO A 111 9.04 21.21 -14.38
N ARG A 112 9.46 22.43 -14.03
CA ARG A 112 10.88 22.84 -14.07
C ARG A 112 11.80 21.90 -13.28
N HIS A 113 11.33 21.42 -12.13
CA HIS A 113 12.05 20.49 -11.26
C HIS A 113 11.55 19.04 -11.41
N GLY A 114 10.82 18.75 -12.49
CA GLY A 114 10.25 17.45 -12.81
C GLY A 114 9.23 16.93 -11.79
N CYS A 115 9.03 15.62 -11.81
CA CYS A 115 8.10 14.91 -10.94
C CYS A 115 8.85 14.09 -9.87
N ILE A 116 8.51 14.30 -8.60
CA ILE A 116 9.06 13.57 -7.45
C ILE A 116 8.01 12.57 -6.98
N ASN A 117 8.33 11.27 -6.94
CA ASN A 117 7.44 10.26 -6.36
C ASN A 117 7.83 9.92 -4.92
N ILE A 118 6.83 9.79 -4.06
CA ILE A 118 6.94 9.25 -2.70
C ILE A 118 6.68 7.76 -2.76
N HIS A 119 7.74 6.95 -2.75
CA HIS A 119 7.65 5.49 -2.86
C HIS A 119 7.78 4.81 -1.50
N ALA A 120 6.85 3.93 -1.14
CA ALA A 120 6.79 3.29 0.18
C ALA A 120 7.69 2.05 0.31
N SER A 121 8.93 2.15 -0.18
CA SER A 121 10.01 1.19 0.09
C SER A 121 11.38 1.88 0.11
N LEU A 122 12.40 1.12 0.50
CA LEU A 122 13.81 1.47 0.29
C LEU A 122 14.27 0.97 -1.08
N LEU A 123 14.29 1.86 -2.08
CA LEU A 123 14.72 1.51 -3.44
C LEU A 123 16.22 1.11 -3.44
N PRO A 124 16.64 0.19 -4.34
CA PRO A 124 15.89 -0.38 -5.46
C PRO A 124 14.98 -1.57 -5.11
N ARG A 125 14.90 -1.96 -3.83
CA ARG A 125 14.03 -3.07 -3.39
C ARG A 125 12.57 -2.63 -3.45
N TRP A 126 11.71 -3.53 -3.94
CA TRP A 126 10.26 -3.35 -4.01
C TRP A 126 9.77 -2.21 -4.93
N ARG A 127 10.30 -2.15 -6.16
CA ARG A 127 9.65 -1.36 -7.24
C ARG A 127 8.25 -1.89 -7.51
N GLY A 128 7.28 -1.02 -7.79
CA GLY A 128 5.95 -1.42 -8.21
C GLY A 128 4.85 -1.17 -7.17
N ALA A 129 3.81 -2.00 -7.23
CA ALA A 129 2.47 -1.60 -6.78
C ALA A 129 2.14 -1.89 -5.31
N ALA A 130 2.81 -2.85 -4.66
CA ALA A 130 2.47 -3.24 -3.28
C ALA A 130 3.69 -3.40 -2.34
N PRO A 131 4.62 -2.43 -2.30
CA PRO A 131 5.87 -2.57 -1.54
C PRO A 131 5.68 -2.90 -0.06
N ILE A 132 4.69 -2.29 0.59
CA ILE A 132 4.42 -2.48 2.02
C ILE A 132 4.02 -3.93 2.33
N HIS A 133 3.11 -4.51 1.55
CA HIS A 133 2.64 -5.88 1.73
C HIS A 133 3.81 -6.86 1.54
N ARG A 134 4.57 -6.67 0.46
CA ARG A 134 5.65 -7.58 0.08
C ARG A 134 6.83 -7.54 1.05
N ALA A 135 7.13 -6.37 1.64
CA ALA A 135 8.15 -6.26 2.68
C ALA A 135 7.78 -7.09 3.93
N ILE A 136 6.52 -7.02 4.39
CA ILE A 136 6.04 -7.82 5.52
C ILE A 136 6.03 -9.31 5.16
N GLU A 137 5.50 -9.66 4.00
CA GLU A 137 5.37 -11.05 3.52
C GLU A 137 6.74 -11.74 3.41
N ALA A 138 7.74 -11.04 2.84
CA ALA A 138 9.09 -11.54 2.69
C ALA A 138 9.88 -11.61 4.02
N GLY A 139 9.38 -11.00 5.10
CA GLY A 139 10.03 -10.98 6.40
C GLY A 139 11.18 -9.98 6.48
N ASP A 140 11.11 -8.87 5.75
CA ASP A 140 12.09 -7.80 5.88
C ASP A 140 12.07 -7.22 7.31
N ALA A 141 13.25 -7.00 7.90
CA ALA A 141 13.36 -6.40 9.24
C ALA A 141 13.13 -4.87 9.22
N GLN A 142 13.30 -4.24 8.06
CA GLN A 142 13.13 -2.82 7.84
C GLN A 142 12.57 -2.55 6.45
N THR A 143 11.84 -1.46 6.33
CA THR A 143 11.42 -0.85 5.06
C THR A 143 11.65 0.66 5.18
N GLY A 144 10.95 1.47 4.38
CA GLY A 144 11.08 2.90 4.44
C GLY A 144 10.32 3.63 3.35
N VAL A 145 10.64 4.89 3.19
CA VAL A 145 10.19 5.72 2.09
C VAL A 145 11.41 6.18 1.30
N THR A 146 11.30 6.14 -0.03
CA THR A 146 12.27 6.77 -0.94
C THR A 146 11.56 7.84 -1.74
N LEU A 147 12.06 9.07 -1.67
CA LEU A 147 11.75 10.09 -2.65
C LEU A 147 12.62 9.84 -3.87
N MET A 148 12.03 9.77 -5.04
CA MET A 148 12.77 9.62 -6.29
C MET A 148 12.29 10.60 -7.36
N GLN A 149 13.22 11.03 -8.20
CA GLN A 149 12.88 11.66 -9.46
C GLN A 149 12.23 10.61 -10.36
N MET A 150 11.05 10.89 -10.89
CA MET A 150 10.39 9.98 -11.83
C MET A 150 11.08 10.03 -13.20
N ASP A 151 11.17 8.87 -13.84
CA ASP A 151 11.56 8.71 -15.24
C ASP A 151 10.47 7.91 -15.99
N ALA A 152 10.73 7.52 -17.24
CA ALA A 152 9.78 6.75 -18.04
C ALA A 152 9.57 5.30 -17.56
N GLY A 153 10.44 4.79 -16.67
CA GLY A 153 10.35 3.43 -16.15
C GLY A 153 9.44 3.33 -14.92
N LEU A 154 9.16 2.10 -14.51
CA LEU A 154 8.39 1.84 -13.29
C LEU A 154 9.30 1.87 -12.07
N ASP A 155 9.27 2.98 -11.35
CA ASP A 155 10.03 3.23 -10.12
C ASP A 155 11.55 3.06 -10.31
N THR A 156 12.08 3.43 -11.47
CA THR A 156 13.50 3.27 -11.83
C THR A 156 14.35 4.53 -11.64
N GLY A 157 13.71 5.68 -11.48
CA GLY A 157 14.41 6.96 -11.46
C GLY A 157 15.29 7.18 -10.23
N ALA A 158 16.12 8.21 -10.30
CA ALA A 158 17.18 8.47 -9.33
C ALA A 158 16.61 8.82 -7.94
N MET A 159 17.20 8.26 -6.89
CA MET A 159 16.81 8.45 -5.50
C MET A 159 17.31 9.80 -4.98
N LEU A 160 16.43 10.56 -4.33
CA LEU A 160 16.70 11.89 -3.80
C LEU A 160 17.01 11.83 -2.30
N HIS A 161 16.08 11.26 -1.54
CA HIS A 161 16.18 11.08 -0.09
C HIS A 161 15.48 9.78 0.29
N ASP A 162 15.93 9.15 1.38
CA ASP A 162 15.25 8.02 1.98
C ASP A 162 15.10 8.19 3.50
N ALA A 163 14.16 7.45 4.06
CA ALA A 163 13.97 7.30 5.50
C ALA A 163 13.65 5.84 5.81
N ARG A 164 14.35 5.27 6.80
CA ARG A 164 14.23 3.86 7.21
C ARG A 164 13.27 3.71 8.38
N VAL A 165 12.44 2.67 8.32
CA VAL A 165 11.45 2.31 9.34
C VAL A 165 11.57 0.82 9.65
N ALA A 166 11.68 0.46 10.93
CA ALA A 166 11.69 -0.93 11.36
C ALA A 166 10.30 -1.57 11.18
N ILE A 167 10.27 -2.84 10.76
CA ILE A 167 9.03 -3.64 10.74
C ILE A 167 8.97 -4.41 12.06
N ALA A 168 8.02 -4.04 12.92
CA ALA A 168 7.77 -4.70 14.18
C ALA A 168 7.16 -6.10 13.95
N PRO A 169 7.34 -7.04 14.90
CA PRO A 169 6.82 -8.41 14.76
C PRO A 169 5.30 -8.50 14.56
N ASP A 170 4.55 -7.54 15.10
CA ASP A 170 3.10 -7.45 15.08
C ASP A 170 2.55 -6.49 14.02
N ASP A 171 3.43 -5.85 13.22
CA ASP A 171 2.98 -4.95 12.16
C ASP A 171 2.13 -5.67 11.13
N THR A 172 1.00 -5.05 10.80
CA THR A 172 0.21 -5.35 9.61
C THR A 172 0.51 -4.34 8.52
N THR A 173 -0.01 -4.58 7.32
CA THR A 173 0.09 -3.58 6.26
C THR A 173 -0.56 -2.27 6.67
N ALA A 174 -1.69 -2.28 7.39
CA ALA A 174 -2.35 -1.05 7.86
C ALA A 174 -1.44 -0.23 8.80
N THR A 175 -0.87 -0.85 9.84
CA THR A 175 -0.04 -0.14 10.82
C THR A 175 1.28 0.36 10.23
N LEU A 176 1.86 -0.40 9.31
CA LEU A 176 3.07 0.01 8.60
C LEU A 176 2.76 1.10 7.56
N HIS A 177 1.63 1.01 6.87
CA HIS A 177 1.15 2.05 5.96
C HIS A 177 1.03 3.41 6.64
N ASP A 178 0.39 3.48 7.80
CA ASP A 178 0.16 4.76 8.49
C ASP A 178 1.48 5.40 8.94
N ARG A 179 2.44 4.60 9.44
CA ARG A 179 3.77 5.09 9.79
C ARG A 179 4.56 5.57 8.56
N LEU A 180 4.52 4.82 7.46
CA LEU A 180 5.19 5.22 6.21
C LEU A 180 4.53 6.45 5.58
N ALA A 181 3.22 6.63 5.70
CA ALA A 181 2.52 7.81 5.21
C ALA A 181 2.99 9.06 5.97
N ALA A 182 3.08 8.98 7.30
CA ALA A 182 3.60 10.06 8.12
C ALA A 182 5.07 10.39 7.78
N GLU A 183 5.91 9.35 7.62
CA GLU A 183 7.32 9.53 7.29
C GLU A 183 7.51 10.14 5.90
N GLY A 184 6.76 9.67 4.90
CA GLY A 184 6.80 10.20 3.54
C GLY A 184 6.31 11.64 3.46
N ALA A 185 5.28 12.00 4.22
CA ALA A 185 4.77 13.37 4.33
C ALA A 185 5.80 14.32 4.94
N ARG A 186 6.51 13.89 6.00
CA ARG A 186 7.61 14.64 6.58
C ARG A 186 8.76 14.82 5.57
N LEU A 187 9.19 13.72 4.96
CA LEU A 187 10.34 13.69 4.06
C LEU A 187 10.14 14.57 2.82
N ILE A 188 8.93 14.60 2.24
CA ILE A 188 8.66 15.44 1.07
C ILE A 188 8.64 16.93 1.41
N VAL A 189 8.13 17.33 2.58
CA VAL A 189 8.17 18.72 3.03
C VAL A 189 9.61 19.20 3.19
N ASP A 190 10.47 18.39 3.82
CA ASP A 190 11.89 18.69 3.96
C ASP A 190 12.58 18.84 2.61
N ALA A 191 12.29 17.94 1.66
CA ALA A 191 12.85 17.98 0.32
C ALA A 191 12.38 19.22 -0.47
N LEU A 192 11.11 19.61 -0.38
CA LEU A 192 10.61 20.81 -1.04
C LEU A 192 11.23 22.08 -0.45
N ALA A 193 11.38 22.15 0.88
CA ALA A 193 12.04 23.27 1.55
C ALA A 193 13.53 23.37 1.16
N GLN A 194 14.22 22.23 1.03
CA GLN A 194 15.57 22.19 0.48
C GLN A 194 15.59 22.68 -0.97
N LEU A 195 14.72 22.14 -1.83
CA LEU A 195 14.63 22.49 -3.25
C LEU A 195 14.41 23.99 -3.45
N GLU A 196 13.52 24.61 -2.68
CA GLU A 196 13.28 26.05 -2.74
C GLU A 196 14.54 26.85 -2.36
N ARG A 197 15.24 26.44 -1.30
CA ARG A 197 16.42 27.15 -0.78
C ARG A 197 17.65 27.01 -1.67
N THR A 198 17.87 25.83 -2.26
CA THR A 198 19.11 25.50 -3.00
C THR A 198 18.91 25.46 -4.50
N GLY A 199 17.67 25.45 -4.98
CA GLY A 199 17.33 25.27 -6.40
C GLY A 199 17.58 23.85 -6.93
N SER A 200 18.00 22.90 -6.08
CA SER A 200 18.31 21.52 -6.51
C SER A 200 18.20 20.49 -5.38
N LEU A 201 17.82 19.27 -5.76
CA LEU A 201 17.89 18.08 -4.92
C LEU A 201 18.96 17.14 -5.47
N PRO A 202 19.96 16.74 -4.67
CA PRO A 202 20.91 15.71 -5.07
C PRO A 202 20.16 14.42 -5.43
N ALA A 203 20.54 13.81 -6.55
CA ALA A 203 19.92 12.60 -7.05
C ALA A 203 20.98 11.53 -7.33
N THR A 204 20.75 10.31 -6.82
CA THR A 204 21.66 9.17 -7.00
C THR A 204 20.97 8.10 -7.84
N PRO A 205 21.55 7.65 -8.96
CA PRO A 205 21.00 6.53 -9.71
C PRO A 205 20.83 5.29 -8.83
N GLN A 206 19.74 4.56 -9.04
CA GLN A 206 19.54 3.29 -8.32
C GLN A 206 20.64 2.28 -8.69
N PRO A 207 21.20 1.54 -7.72
CA PRO A 207 22.13 0.47 -8.02
C PRO A 207 21.44 -0.66 -8.80
N ALA A 208 22.22 -1.39 -9.62
CA ALA A 208 21.72 -2.55 -10.37
C ALA A 208 21.43 -3.75 -9.44
N ASP A 209 22.23 -3.90 -8.38
CA ASP A 209 22.08 -4.96 -7.40
C ASP A 209 20.95 -4.65 -6.41
N GLY A 210 20.19 -5.68 -6.03
CA GLY A 210 19.12 -5.58 -5.03
C GLY A 210 17.75 -5.15 -5.55
N VAL A 211 17.60 -5.00 -6.88
CA VAL A 211 16.30 -4.72 -7.51
C VAL A 211 15.34 -5.89 -7.26
N THR A 212 14.18 -5.59 -6.69
CA THR A 212 13.04 -6.53 -6.61
C THR A 212 11.75 -5.84 -6.99
N TYR A 213 10.74 -6.61 -7.41
CA TYR A 213 9.45 -6.08 -7.81
C TYR A 213 8.36 -6.50 -6.83
N ALA A 214 7.58 -5.53 -6.36
CA ALA A 214 6.42 -5.71 -5.53
C ALA A 214 5.16 -5.77 -6.38
N GLU A 215 4.83 -6.96 -6.85
CA GLU A 215 3.60 -7.19 -7.61
C GLU A 215 2.36 -6.82 -6.81
N LYS A 216 1.35 -6.32 -7.51
CA LYS A 216 0.07 -5.91 -6.91
C LYS A 216 -0.63 -7.09 -6.26
N ILE A 217 -1.04 -6.93 -4.99
CA ILE A 217 -1.81 -7.96 -4.29
C ILE A 217 -3.19 -8.17 -4.93
N GLY A 218 -3.48 -9.42 -5.28
CA GLY A 218 -4.78 -9.88 -5.77
C GLY A 218 -5.57 -10.67 -4.71
N LYS A 219 -6.89 -10.76 -4.89
CA LYS A 219 -7.75 -11.61 -4.03
C LYS A 219 -7.45 -13.11 -4.14
N HIS A 220 -6.87 -13.54 -5.27
CA HIS A 220 -6.53 -14.95 -5.50
C HIS A 220 -5.37 -15.42 -4.61
N GLU A 221 -4.49 -14.50 -4.19
CA GLU A 221 -3.38 -14.77 -3.27
C GLU A 221 -3.85 -14.95 -1.82
N ALA A 222 -5.11 -14.63 -1.51
CA ALA A 222 -5.63 -14.65 -0.15
C ALA A 222 -5.64 -16.06 0.47
N ALA A 223 -5.74 -17.12 -0.35
CA ALA A 223 -5.83 -18.48 0.12
C ALA A 223 -4.51 -18.91 0.79
N LEU A 224 -4.59 -19.32 2.05
CA LEU A 224 -3.45 -19.79 2.81
C LEU A 224 -3.19 -21.26 2.49
N ASP A 225 -1.96 -21.56 2.07
CA ASP A 225 -1.50 -22.93 1.91
C ASP A 225 -0.89 -23.44 3.20
N TRP A 226 -1.63 -24.27 3.94
CA TRP A 226 -1.17 -24.84 5.20
C TRP A 226 0.08 -25.73 5.08
N ARG A 227 0.48 -26.13 3.86
CA ARG A 227 1.76 -26.83 3.62
C ARG A 227 2.98 -25.93 3.83
N GLU A 228 2.80 -24.62 3.91
CA GLU A 228 3.89 -23.69 4.19
C GLU A 228 4.26 -23.68 5.69
N PRO A 229 5.48 -23.21 6.03
CA PRO A 229 5.87 -22.97 7.42
C PRO A 229 4.96 -21.97 8.15
N ALA A 230 4.75 -22.19 9.45
CA ALA A 230 3.88 -21.34 10.27
C ALA A 230 4.33 -19.86 10.33
N ASP A 231 5.64 -19.59 10.30
CA ASP A 231 6.17 -18.22 10.31
C ASP A 231 5.89 -17.48 9.00
N VAL A 232 5.93 -18.19 7.86
CA VAL A 232 5.55 -17.65 6.54
C VAL A 232 4.06 -17.31 6.53
N LEU A 233 3.20 -18.23 7.01
CA LEU A 233 1.76 -17.98 7.08
C LEU A 233 1.42 -16.83 8.04
N ALA A 234 2.11 -16.71 9.17
CA ALA A 234 1.94 -15.59 10.09
C ALA A 234 2.30 -14.25 9.45
N ARG A 235 3.40 -14.18 8.70
CA ARG A 235 3.76 -12.99 7.90
C ARG A 235 2.69 -12.68 6.86
N ARG A 236 2.20 -13.68 6.14
CA ARG A 236 1.17 -13.50 5.10
C ARG A 236 -0.16 -12.99 5.68
N VAL A 237 -0.60 -13.52 6.82
CA VAL A 237 -1.80 -13.03 7.53
C VAL A 237 -1.67 -11.54 7.85
N ARG A 238 -0.51 -11.11 8.40
CA ARG A 238 -0.26 -9.70 8.71
C ARG A 238 -0.12 -8.81 7.46
N ALA A 239 0.59 -9.30 6.44
CA ALA A 239 0.77 -8.60 5.17
C ALA A 239 -0.56 -8.36 4.47
N PHE A 240 -1.54 -9.24 4.63
CA PHE A 240 -2.85 -9.14 3.99
C PHE A 240 -3.92 -8.47 4.86
N ASP A 241 -3.58 -7.90 6.02
CA ASP A 241 -4.49 -7.06 6.82
C ASP A 241 -4.28 -5.57 6.47
N PRO A 242 -5.28 -4.89 5.87
CA PRO A 242 -6.71 -5.21 5.84
C PRO A 242 -7.23 -5.83 4.54
N PHE A 243 -6.38 -5.95 3.53
CA PHE A 243 -6.73 -6.55 2.26
C PHE A 243 -5.60 -7.45 1.74
N PRO A 244 -5.93 -8.63 1.16
CA PRO A 244 -7.26 -9.22 1.02
C PRO A 244 -7.82 -9.92 2.28
N GLY A 245 -6.99 -10.05 3.32
CA GLY A 245 -7.15 -10.96 4.46
C GLY A 245 -6.73 -12.38 4.08
N GLY A 246 -6.04 -13.08 4.98
CA GLY A 246 -5.77 -14.51 4.79
C GLY A 246 -7.07 -15.31 4.77
N VAL A 247 -7.19 -16.31 3.91
CA VAL A 247 -8.40 -17.12 3.72
C VAL A 247 -8.06 -18.59 3.92
N ALA A 248 -8.85 -19.26 4.75
CA ALA A 248 -8.82 -20.71 4.91
C ALA A 248 -10.24 -21.26 4.70
N THR A 249 -10.37 -22.40 4.02
CA THR A 249 -11.68 -23.01 3.73
C THR A 249 -11.90 -24.23 4.62
N LEU A 250 -13.02 -24.30 5.32
CA LEU A 250 -13.42 -25.45 6.13
C LEU A 250 -14.83 -25.86 5.76
N ASP A 251 -15.04 -27.14 5.46
CA ASP A 251 -16.36 -27.71 5.09
C ASP A 251 -17.08 -26.89 3.99
N GLY A 252 -16.31 -26.38 3.02
CA GLY A 252 -16.81 -25.54 1.91
C GLY A 252 -17.04 -24.07 2.25
N ALA A 253 -16.85 -23.64 3.50
CA ALA A 253 -17.00 -22.26 3.94
C ALA A 253 -15.64 -21.54 4.05
N ALA A 254 -15.52 -20.38 3.40
CA ALA A 254 -14.32 -19.54 3.49
C ALA A 254 -14.31 -18.70 4.78
N LEU A 255 -13.32 -18.91 5.64
CA LEU A 255 -13.04 -18.10 6.81
C LEU A 255 -11.88 -17.16 6.53
N LYS A 256 -12.01 -15.89 6.93
CA LYS A 256 -10.88 -14.96 6.91
C LYS A 256 -10.14 -15.00 8.25
N LEU A 257 -8.81 -15.01 8.17
CA LEU A 257 -7.89 -14.96 9.28
C LEU A 257 -7.20 -13.59 9.28
N TRP A 258 -7.31 -12.86 10.39
CA TRP A 258 -6.85 -11.48 10.50
C TRP A 258 -5.66 -11.31 11.44
N ALA A 259 -5.52 -12.20 12.42
CA ALA A 259 -4.39 -12.21 13.33
C ALA A 259 -3.99 -13.66 13.63
N ALA A 260 -2.69 -13.93 13.54
CA ALA A 260 -2.13 -15.24 13.80
C ALA A 260 -0.66 -15.13 14.19
N ALA A 261 -0.19 -16.06 15.02
CA ALA A 261 1.21 -16.15 15.44
C ALA A 261 1.73 -17.60 15.27
N PRO A 262 3.00 -17.78 14.89
CA PRO A 262 3.60 -19.10 14.88
C PRO A 262 3.77 -19.60 16.32
N VAL A 263 3.52 -20.88 16.52
CA VAL A 263 3.73 -21.61 17.78
C VAL A 263 4.38 -22.96 17.48
N ASP A 264 5.01 -23.55 18.49
CA ASP A 264 5.57 -24.90 18.35
C ASP A 264 4.47 -25.92 18.08
N ALA A 265 4.71 -26.81 17.13
CA ALA A 265 3.79 -27.90 16.83
C ALA A 265 3.69 -28.86 18.02
N ARG A 266 2.47 -29.34 18.28
CA ARG A 266 2.23 -30.45 19.21
C ARG A 266 1.89 -31.70 18.38
N GLY A 267 2.91 -32.49 18.07
CA GLY A 267 2.78 -33.76 17.34
C GLY A 267 2.78 -33.64 15.81
N ASP A 268 2.48 -34.75 15.13
CA ASP A 268 2.67 -34.94 13.69
C ASP A 268 1.37 -34.78 12.88
N ALA A 269 0.50 -33.86 13.31
CA ALA A 269 -0.77 -33.62 12.62
C ALA A 269 -0.54 -33.12 11.18
N ALA A 270 -1.35 -33.60 10.24
CA ALA A 270 -1.23 -33.20 8.84
C ALA A 270 -1.49 -31.69 8.66
N PRO A 271 -0.82 -31.02 7.70
CA PRO A 271 -1.08 -29.62 7.38
C PRO A 271 -2.57 -29.30 7.19
N GLY A 272 -3.02 -28.24 7.84
CA GLY A 272 -4.40 -27.75 7.86
C GLY A 272 -5.26 -28.35 8.97
N THR A 273 -4.77 -29.33 9.73
CA THR A 273 -5.52 -29.93 10.85
C THR A 273 -5.56 -28.98 12.04
N ILE A 274 -6.75 -28.74 12.57
CA ILE A 274 -6.96 -28.06 13.85
C ILE A 274 -6.49 -29.01 14.95
N VAL A 275 -5.42 -28.61 15.66
CA VAL A 275 -4.83 -29.39 16.76
C VAL A 275 -5.52 -29.05 18.07
N ASP A 276 -5.88 -27.79 18.26
CA ASP A 276 -6.58 -27.29 19.44
C ASP A 276 -7.43 -26.07 19.09
N ALA A 277 -8.52 -25.85 19.82
CA ALA A 277 -9.39 -24.71 19.63
C ALA A 277 -9.93 -24.26 21.00
N GLY A 278 -9.52 -23.06 21.41
CA GLY A 278 -9.85 -22.53 22.73
C GLY A 278 -10.01 -21.01 22.74
N PRO A 279 -10.28 -20.43 23.91
CA PRO A 279 -10.53 -19.00 24.04
C PRO A 279 -9.36 -18.13 23.57
N ASP A 280 -8.13 -18.65 23.63
CA ASP A 280 -6.91 -17.92 23.29
C ASP A 280 -6.52 -18.05 21.81
N GLY A 281 -7.12 -19.00 21.07
CA GLY A 281 -6.84 -19.19 19.66
C GLY A 281 -7.24 -20.56 19.11
N VAL A 282 -7.13 -20.68 17.79
CA VAL A 282 -7.28 -21.93 17.04
C VAL A 282 -5.90 -22.32 16.52
N ILE A 283 -5.37 -23.44 17.00
CA ILE A 283 -4.04 -23.92 16.64
C ILE A 283 -4.17 -24.87 15.45
N VAL A 284 -3.51 -24.54 14.34
CA VAL A 284 -3.58 -25.30 13.10
C VAL A 284 -2.18 -25.79 12.70
N ALA A 285 -2.04 -27.09 12.45
CA ALA A 285 -0.80 -27.68 11.99
C ALA A 285 -0.42 -27.13 10.61
N CYS A 286 0.85 -26.79 10.44
CA CYS A 286 1.42 -26.26 9.20
C CYS A 286 2.43 -27.25 8.60
N GLY A 287 3.08 -26.91 7.48
CA GLY A 287 4.16 -27.75 6.93
C GLY A 287 5.34 -27.89 7.88
N SER A 288 5.61 -26.83 8.66
CA SER A 288 6.46 -26.87 9.84
C SER A 288 5.90 -25.93 10.91
N GLY A 289 5.98 -26.37 12.17
CA GLY A 289 5.35 -25.67 13.29
C GLY A 289 3.81 -25.71 13.23
N ALA A 290 3.18 -24.84 14.02
CA ALA A 290 1.74 -24.63 13.99
C ALA A 290 1.42 -23.13 14.03
N LEU A 291 0.24 -22.76 13.55
CA LEU A 291 -0.23 -21.38 13.54
C LEU A 291 -1.37 -21.23 14.54
N CYS A 292 -1.21 -20.35 15.52
CA CYS A 292 -2.26 -19.97 16.45
C CYS A 292 -3.02 -18.77 15.89
N VAL A 293 -4.24 -18.99 15.43
CA VAL A 293 -5.12 -17.97 14.86
C VAL A 293 -5.96 -17.35 15.97
N THR A 294 -5.83 -16.04 16.17
CA THR A 294 -6.44 -15.32 17.30
C THR A 294 -7.60 -14.42 16.87
N GLN A 295 -7.72 -14.10 15.58
CA GLN A 295 -8.83 -13.31 15.05
C GLN A 295 -9.35 -13.88 13.71
N LEU A 296 -10.65 -14.16 13.67
CA LEU A 296 -11.31 -14.83 12.55
C LEU A 296 -12.56 -14.05 12.09
N GLN A 297 -13.03 -14.33 10.88
CA GLN A 297 -14.26 -13.76 10.34
C GLN A 297 -14.97 -14.75 9.42
N LYS A 298 -16.25 -15.00 9.70
CA LYS A 298 -17.16 -15.76 8.81
C LYS A 298 -17.54 -14.94 7.59
N PRO A 299 -18.00 -15.57 6.49
CA PRO A 299 -18.61 -14.87 5.37
C PRO A 299 -19.72 -13.92 5.83
N GLY A 300 -19.62 -12.64 5.45
CA GLY A 300 -20.58 -11.60 5.83
C GLY A 300 -20.59 -11.19 7.33
N GLY A 301 -19.77 -11.84 8.17
CA GLY A 301 -19.69 -11.57 9.61
C GLY A 301 -18.73 -10.43 9.98
N LYS A 302 -18.61 -10.14 11.28
CA LYS A 302 -17.59 -9.24 11.82
C LYS A 302 -16.26 -9.98 12.00
N ARG A 303 -15.15 -9.22 12.06
CA ARG A 303 -13.88 -9.72 12.59
C ARG A 303 -14.03 -9.91 14.09
N LEU A 304 -13.76 -11.11 14.61
CA LEU A 304 -13.96 -11.47 16.02
C LEU A 304 -12.70 -12.14 16.59
N PRO A 305 -12.36 -11.88 17.86
CA PRO A 305 -11.39 -12.71 18.59
C PRO A 305 -11.83 -14.18 18.63
N ALA A 306 -10.86 -15.10 18.73
CA ALA A 306 -11.12 -16.55 18.71
C ALA A 306 -12.21 -16.99 19.71
N ARG A 307 -12.15 -16.53 20.97
CA ARG A 307 -13.19 -16.78 21.98
C ARG A 307 -14.61 -16.49 21.49
N GLU A 308 -14.83 -15.29 20.96
CA GLU A 308 -16.15 -14.85 20.50
C GLU A 308 -16.57 -15.56 19.21
N PHE A 309 -15.61 -15.80 18.31
CA PHE A 309 -15.85 -16.57 17.10
C PHE A 309 -16.33 -17.98 17.44
N LEU A 310 -15.64 -18.68 18.35
CA LEU A 310 -15.92 -20.07 18.73
C LEU A 310 -17.27 -20.24 19.45
N ALA A 311 -17.74 -19.22 20.17
CA ALA A 311 -19.08 -19.22 20.76
C ALA A 311 -20.20 -19.29 19.71
N GLY A 312 -19.96 -18.76 18.49
CA GLY A 312 -20.93 -18.74 17.40
C GLY A 312 -20.62 -19.70 16.23
N ALA A 313 -19.38 -20.15 16.07
CA ALA A 313 -18.97 -21.28 15.23
C ALA A 313 -17.92 -22.10 15.96
N PRO A 314 -18.34 -23.18 16.63
CA PRO A 314 -17.41 -24.14 17.17
C PRO A 314 -16.49 -24.67 16.06
N LEU A 315 -15.20 -24.65 16.33
CA LEU A 315 -14.19 -25.40 15.59
C LEU A 315 -13.65 -26.46 16.56
N ALA A 316 -13.46 -27.67 16.07
CA ALA A 316 -13.07 -28.82 16.87
C ALA A 316 -11.71 -29.36 16.41
N ALA A 317 -10.92 -29.85 17.37
CA ALA A 317 -9.71 -30.58 17.06
C ALA A 317 -10.01 -31.78 16.14
N GLY A 318 -9.11 -32.03 15.19
CA GLY A 318 -9.26 -33.07 14.16
C GLY A 318 -9.97 -32.61 12.89
N GLN A 319 -10.73 -31.50 12.91
CA GLN A 319 -11.18 -30.87 11.67
C GLN A 319 -9.98 -30.39 10.85
N ARG A 320 -10.15 -30.30 9.53
CA ARG A 320 -9.04 -29.97 8.62
C ARG A 320 -9.47 -28.95 7.58
N PHE A 321 -8.75 -27.84 7.52
CA PHE A 321 -8.90 -26.87 6.45
C PHE A 321 -8.51 -27.49 5.11
N THR A 322 -9.27 -27.16 4.07
CA THR A 322 -8.96 -27.54 2.69
C THR A 322 -7.65 -26.91 2.27
N LEU A 323 -6.77 -27.73 1.68
CA LEU A 323 -5.55 -27.23 1.05
C LEU A 323 -5.90 -26.65 -0.32
N PRO A 324 -5.32 -25.49 -0.71
CA PRO A 324 -5.44 -25.01 -2.07
C PRO A 324 -4.92 -26.04 -3.09
N ASP A 325 -5.49 -26.04 -4.29
CA ASP A 325 -4.95 -26.83 -5.40
C ASP A 325 -3.45 -26.50 -5.57
N ALA A 326 -2.65 -27.52 -5.85
CA ALA A 326 -1.24 -27.29 -6.17
C ALA A 326 -1.16 -26.41 -7.42
N SER A 327 -0.53 -25.24 -7.28
CA SER A 327 -0.26 -24.32 -8.39
C SER A 327 0.87 -24.83 -9.26
#